data_AF-A0AAV8CFB2-F1
#
_entry.id   AF-A0AAV8CFB2-F1
#
_cell.length_a   1.000
_cell.length_b   1.000
_cell.length_c   1.000
_cell.angle_alpha   90.00
_cell.angle_beta   90.00
_cell.angle_gamma   90.00
#
_symmetry.space_group_name_H-M   'P 1'
#
loop_
_entity.id
_entity.type
_entity.pdbx_description
1 polymer ?
#
loop_
_entity_poly.entity_id
_entity_poly.type
_entity_poly.pdbx_seq_one_letter_code
_entity_poly.pdbx_strand_id
1 'polypeptide(L)'
;MASYKLHFTIPFFVFLFINSMVARGDKVALLESQRALSHHIQKISRVQYLLANLTKEYTKDKSLKVCSEVVNEGYRLLGNVQRRMEGLTQYDSDTSSSIQTTFSAASTYLRTCSQTLKEGRKGKAHQYGSLLHHIEDVAVDCSLENVTMGALQEATNFKKNAYQGSSYGLIHSGNDVLSTIDMIPLSRRIYVAQDGSGQFTTISEAIAAAPAGANDYFMIRIRPGRYNENVVVPPEKPFLVFAGSGKHVTVITSNRSHASGYNTWDSATAMILGSNFAAYDIAFENSAGPQGGQAVALLCSANQAAFYRCSFRGYQDTLYAHAYLQFYRDCDIYGTIDFIFGDATAIFQYCHIHVEQPLPGQSNPIVAQQRQCPNGKTGFTIQNCIIYPAVGFHTSTQTYLGRPWGRSTRVAFISNQFNVMIQPPGWLSWNGIPSQVYLGEFNNTGLGASMTGRVAWPGVKSLTQAEAYNMTADVMFGDLSWLHKSRVPYLRGLQ
;
A
#
# COMPACT_ATOMS: atom_id res chain seq x y z
N MET A 1 -24.05 -35.38 -47.08
CA MET A 1 -22.65 -35.65 -46.70
C MET A 1 -22.49 -35.27 -45.24
N ALA A 2 -22.46 -36.26 -44.35
CA ALA A 2 -22.42 -36.05 -42.90
C ALA A 2 -21.01 -35.62 -42.44
N SER A 3 -20.93 -34.51 -41.71
CA SER A 3 -19.71 -34.02 -41.06
C SER A 3 -19.54 -34.76 -39.73
N TYR A 4 -18.53 -35.61 -39.63
CA TYR A 4 -18.12 -36.23 -38.37
C TYR A 4 -17.39 -35.19 -37.51
N LYS A 5 -18.06 -34.67 -36.48
CA LYS A 5 -17.39 -34.02 -35.34
C LYS A 5 -16.78 -35.12 -34.47
N LEU A 6 -15.46 -35.28 -34.50
CA LEU A 6 -14.73 -36.05 -33.48
C LEU A 6 -14.86 -35.32 -32.14
N HIS A 7 -15.73 -35.79 -31.26
CA HIS A 7 -15.67 -35.45 -29.83
C HIS A 7 -14.57 -36.30 -29.20
N PHE A 8 -13.42 -35.69 -28.92
CA PHE A 8 -12.45 -36.26 -27.99
C PHE A 8 -13.00 -36.10 -26.57
N THR A 9 -13.74 -37.10 -26.09
CA THR A 9 -14.00 -37.30 -24.66
C THR A 9 -12.72 -37.81 -24.02
N ILE A 10 -12.07 -36.99 -23.19
CA ILE A 10 -10.97 -37.43 -22.33
C ILE A 10 -11.54 -38.52 -21.40
N PRO A 11 -10.99 -39.74 -21.38
CA PRO A 11 -11.48 -40.80 -20.51
C PRO A 11 -11.42 -40.36 -19.04
N PHE A 12 -12.45 -40.65 -18.25
CA PHE A 12 -12.55 -40.29 -16.83
C PHE A 12 -11.30 -40.68 -16.01
N PHE A 13 -10.64 -41.78 -16.38
CA PHE A 13 -9.38 -42.21 -15.77
C PHE A 13 -8.18 -41.30 -16.09
N VAL A 14 -8.12 -40.71 -17.29
CA VAL A 14 -7.09 -39.72 -17.67
C VAL A 14 -7.31 -38.42 -16.91
N PHE A 15 -8.57 -38.00 -16.71
CA PHE A 15 -8.91 -36.85 -15.87
C PHE A 15 -8.51 -37.05 -14.40
N LEU A 16 -8.79 -38.23 -13.82
CA LEU A 16 -8.35 -38.57 -12.46
C LEU A 16 -6.83 -38.65 -12.33
N PHE A 17 -6.14 -39.17 -13.34
CA PHE A 17 -4.68 -39.28 -13.35
C PHE A 17 -4.00 -37.92 -13.49
N ILE A 18 -4.52 -37.04 -14.36
CA ILE A 18 -4.06 -35.64 -14.48
C ILE A 18 -4.30 -34.89 -13.17
N ASN A 19 -5.49 -34.99 -12.56
CA ASN A 19 -5.75 -34.37 -11.26
C ASN A 19 -4.85 -34.92 -10.15
N SER A 20 -4.51 -36.22 -10.19
CA SER A 20 -3.58 -36.82 -9.23
C SER A 20 -2.14 -36.36 -9.46
N MET A 21 -1.70 -36.20 -10.71
CA MET A 21 -0.37 -35.67 -11.05
C MET A 21 -0.24 -34.19 -10.71
N VAL A 22 -1.27 -33.38 -11.00
CA VAL A 22 -1.37 -31.97 -10.59
C VAL A 22 -1.35 -31.88 -9.07
N ALA A 23 -2.20 -32.63 -8.36
CA ALA A 23 -2.20 -32.64 -6.89
C ALA A 23 -0.89 -33.13 -6.26
N ARG A 24 -0.12 -33.98 -6.95
CA ARG A 24 1.24 -34.37 -6.53
C ARG A 24 2.26 -33.27 -6.81
N GLY A 25 2.19 -32.63 -7.97
CA GLY A 25 3.03 -31.48 -8.34
C GLY A 25 2.83 -30.30 -7.39
N ASP A 26 1.58 -29.96 -7.08
CA ASP A 26 1.24 -28.87 -6.18
C ASP A 26 1.76 -29.12 -4.76
N LYS A 27 1.74 -30.36 -4.28
CA LYS A 27 2.30 -30.74 -2.97
C LYS A 27 3.82 -30.60 -2.93
N VAL A 28 4.51 -30.93 -4.01
CA VAL A 28 5.97 -30.76 -4.12
C VAL A 28 6.33 -29.27 -4.12
N ALA A 29 5.65 -28.46 -4.93
CA ALA A 29 5.87 -27.01 -4.99
C ALA A 29 5.61 -26.33 -3.63
N LEU A 30 4.57 -26.73 -2.91
CA LEU A 30 4.29 -26.22 -1.56
C LEU A 30 5.38 -26.59 -0.56
N LEU A 31 5.85 -27.84 -0.56
CA LEU A 31 6.93 -28.30 0.32
C LEU A 31 8.26 -27.59 0.01
N GLU A 32 8.58 -27.39 -1.26
CA GLU A 32 9.75 -26.62 -1.68
C GLU A 32 9.66 -25.16 -1.21
N SER A 33 8.49 -24.53 -1.37
CA SER A 33 8.28 -23.18 -0.87
C SER A 33 8.38 -23.10 0.66
N GLN A 34 7.85 -24.08 1.39
CA GLN A 34 7.97 -24.12 2.86
C GLN A 34 9.44 -24.24 3.30
N ARG A 35 10.24 -25.06 2.60
CA ARG A 35 11.68 -25.20 2.87
C ARG A 35 12.45 -23.92 2.56
N ALA A 36 12.20 -23.33 1.39
CA ALA A 36 12.82 -22.06 0.99
C ALA A 36 12.50 -20.95 2.00
N LEU A 37 11.24 -20.84 2.43
CA LEU A 37 10.81 -19.90 3.45
C LEU A 37 11.50 -20.15 4.80
N SER A 38 11.59 -21.41 5.24
CA SER A 38 12.27 -21.77 6.49
C SER A 38 13.75 -21.34 6.47
N HIS A 39 14.46 -21.61 5.37
CA HIS A 39 15.85 -21.17 5.22
C HIS A 39 15.99 -19.64 5.21
N HIS A 40 15.05 -18.95 4.57
CA HIS A 40 15.05 -17.49 4.55
C HIS A 40 14.81 -16.87 5.94
N ILE A 41 13.90 -17.44 6.73
CA ILE A 41 13.65 -17.04 8.12
C ILE A 41 14.92 -17.22 8.98
N GLN A 42 15.71 -18.27 8.76
CA GLN A 42 17.00 -18.45 9.43
C GLN A 42 18.03 -17.39 9.07
N LYS A 43 18.06 -16.90 7.82
CA LYS A 43 18.93 -15.77 7.46
C LYS A 43 18.52 -14.50 8.20
N ILE A 44 17.23 -14.24 8.35
CA ILE A 44 16.71 -13.05 9.03
C ILE A 44 16.99 -13.11 10.53
N SER A 45 16.93 -14.28 11.17
CA SER A 45 17.28 -14.39 12.60
C SER A 45 18.75 -14.00 12.86
N ARG A 46 19.67 -14.29 11.92
CA ARG A 46 21.05 -13.79 11.96
C ARG A 46 21.12 -12.27 11.85
N VAL A 47 20.30 -11.67 10.99
CA VAL A 47 20.18 -10.20 10.89
C VAL A 47 19.67 -9.61 12.20
N GLN A 48 18.64 -10.18 12.82
CA GLN A 48 18.12 -9.74 14.12
C GLN A 48 19.21 -9.76 15.21
N TYR A 49 20.02 -10.81 15.24
CA TYR A 49 21.14 -10.92 16.18
C TYR A 49 22.17 -9.79 16.00
N LEU A 50 22.63 -9.56 14.76
CA LEU A 50 23.57 -8.47 14.45
C LEU A 50 22.99 -7.10 14.82
N LEU A 51 21.72 -6.90 14.48
CA LEU A 51 21.01 -5.65 14.71
C LEU A 51 20.79 -5.38 16.20
N ALA A 52 20.50 -6.40 17.01
CA ALA A 52 20.37 -6.28 18.46
C ALA A 52 21.70 -5.86 19.12
N ASN A 53 22.84 -6.39 18.64
CA ASN A 53 24.15 -5.99 19.13
C ASN A 53 24.48 -4.54 18.77
N LEU A 54 24.28 -4.14 17.51
CA LEU A 54 24.51 -2.77 17.06
C LEU A 54 23.59 -1.76 17.76
N THR A 55 22.34 -2.12 18.02
CA THR A 55 21.39 -1.22 18.72
C THR A 55 21.79 -1.00 20.19
N LYS A 56 22.44 -1.99 20.82
CA LYS A 56 23.02 -1.83 22.17
C LYS A 56 24.28 -0.97 22.17
N GLU A 57 25.13 -1.11 21.15
CA GLU A 57 26.35 -0.31 20.99
C GLU A 57 26.02 1.16 20.67
N TYR A 58 25.03 1.40 19.80
CA TYR A 58 24.66 2.71 19.28
C TYR A 58 23.23 3.12 19.70
N THR A 59 23.00 3.21 21.00
CA THR A 59 21.65 3.42 21.59
C THR A 59 20.93 4.70 21.15
N LYS A 60 21.66 5.73 20.71
CA LYS A 60 21.09 7.00 20.23
C LYS A 60 20.80 7.01 18.73
N ASP A 61 21.09 5.91 18.03
CA ASP A 61 20.94 5.82 16.59
C ASP A 61 19.50 5.50 16.19
N LYS A 62 18.76 6.54 15.79
CA LYS A 62 17.37 6.42 15.35
C LYS A 62 17.20 5.46 14.18
N SER A 63 18.17 5.42 13.24
CA SER A 63 18.08 4.55 12.07
C SER A 63 18.21 3.07 12.43
N LEU A 64 19.09 2.73 13.38
CA LEU A 64 19.18 1.36 13.90
C LEU A 64 17.93 0.95 14.67
N LYS A 65 17.36 1.87 15.47
CA LYS A 65 16.11 1.62 16.20
C LYS A 65 14.96 1.30 15.25
N VAL A 66 14.71 2.15 14.25
CA VAL A 66 13.67 1.90 13.23
C VAL A 66 13.95 0.62 12.47
N CYS A 67 15.20 0.39 12.03
CA CYS A 67 15.56 -0.87 11.38
C CYS A 67 15.24 -2.09 12.27
N SER A 68 15.51 -2.03 13.58
CA SER A 68 15.19 -3.09 14.53
C SER A 68 13.70 -3.35 14.61
N GLU A 69 12.88 -2.31 14.72
CA GLU A 69 11.43 -2.41 14.76
C GLU A 69 10.88 -3.07 13.49
N VAL A 70 11.26 -2.59 12.32
CA VAL A 70 10.74 -3.12 11.05
C VAL A 70 11.28 -4.52 10.72
N VAL A 71 12.53 -4.86 11.07
CA VAL A 71 13.05 -6.24 10.88
C VAL A 71 12.34 -7.23 11.79
N ASN A 72 12.08 -6.85 13.04
CA ASN A 72 11.34 -7.71 13.97
C ASN A 72 9.92 -7.97 13.50
N GLU A 73 9.26 -6.95 12.96
CA GLU A 73 7.92 -7.10 12.37
C GLU A 73 7.95 -7.96 11.10
N GLY A 74 8.91 -7.74 10.19
CA GLY A 74 9.10 -8.59 9.01
C GLY A 74 9.32 -10.06 9.38
N TYR A 75 10.17 -10.34 10.37
CA TYR A 75 10.40 -11.68 10.90
C TYR A 75 9.12 -12.32 11.47
N ARG A 76 8.37 -11.57 12.28
CA ARG A 76 7.09 -12.03 12.86
C ARG A 76 6.09 -12.40 11.76
N LEU A 77 6.00 -11.59 10.70
CA LEU A 77 5.09 -11.83 9.58
C LEU A 77 5.48 -13.07 8.78
N LEU A 78 6.76 -13.29 8.49
CA LEU A 78 7.21 -14.51 7.81
C LEU A 78 6.96 -15.76 8.65
N GLY A 79 7.13 -15.69 9.98
CA GLY A 79 6.71 -16.79 10.87
C GLY A 79 5.22 -17.09 10.81
N ASN A 80 4.37 -16.06 10.61
CA ASN A 80 2.93 -16.27 10.37
C ASN A 80 2.66 -16.91 9.00
N VAL A 81 3.36 -16.47 7.95
CA VAL A 81 3.29 -17.09 6.62
C VAL A 81 3.65 -18.56 6.72
N GLN A 82 4.77 -18.90 7.36
CA GLN A 82 5.25 -20.27 7.52
C GLN A 82 4.20 -21.15 8.20
N ARG A 83 3.71 -20.76 9.38
CA ARG A 83 2.68 -21.54 10.12
C ARG A 83 1.40 -21.73 9.31
N ARG A 84 0.96 -20.69 8.58
CA ARG A 84 -0.23 -20.78 7.74
C ARG A 84 -0.02 -21.70 6.55
N MET A 85 1.16 -21.68 5.94
CA MET A 85 1.52 -22.58 4.84
C MET A 85 1.63 -24.03 5.31
N GLU A 86 2.15 -24.30 6.50
CA GLU A 86 2.22 -25.64 7.10
C GLU A 86 0.82 -26.24 7.35
N GLY A 87 -0.15 -25.39 7.70
CA GLY A 87 -1.55 -25.77 7.92
C GLY A 87 -2.39 -25.93 6.64
N LEU A 88 -1.85 -25.65 5.45
CA LEU A 88 -2.57 -25.80 4.19
C LEU A 88 -2.78 -27.29 3.86
N THR A 89 -3.97 -27.80 4.17
CA THR A 89 -4.40 -29.17 3.80
C THR A 89 -5.13 -29.21 2.45
N GLN A 90 -5.76 -28.09 2.06
CA GLN A 90 -6.39 -27.83 0.77
C GLN A 90 -6.19 -26.37 0.36
N TYR A 91 -6.14 -26.11 -0.95
CA TYR A 91 -5.96 -24.78 -1.50
C TYR A 91 -7.27 -23.99 -1.50
N ASP A 92 -7.41 -23.08 -0.54
CA ASP A 92 -8.45 -22.07 -0.52
C ASP A 92 -7.92 -20.75 -1.09
N SER A 93 -8.66 -20.15 -2.03
CA SER A 93 -8.24 -18.93 -2.74
C SER A 93 -8.01 -17.75 -1.80
N ASP A 94 -8.83 -17.64 -0.77
CA ASP A 94 -8.86 -16.48 0.11
C ASP A 94 -7.71 -16.59 1.12
N THR A 95 -7.47 -17.81 1.61
CA THR A 95 -6.30 -18.15 2.41
C THR A 95 -5.00 -17.89 1.65
N SER A 96 -4.86 -18.37 0.40
CA SER A 96 -3.67 -18.13 -0.42
C SER A 96 -3.41 -16.64 -0.66
N SER A 97 -4.45 -15.91 -1.08
CA SER A 97 -4.39 -14.46 -1.29
C SER A 97 -3.96 -13.69 -0.03
N SER A 98 -4.42 -14.12 1.14
CA SER A 98 -4.04 -13.54 2.43
C SER A 98 -2.60 -13.88 2.83
N ILE A 99 -2.11 -15.09 2.53
CA ILE A 99 -0.71 -15.48 2.74
C ILE A 99 0.20 -14.61 1.85
N GLN A 100 -0.12 -14.49 0.55
CA GLN A 100 0.62 -13.66 -0.39
C GLN A 100 0.72 -12.19 0.08
N THR A 101 -0.40 -11.62 0.53
CA THR A 101 -0.45 -10.26 1.05
C THR A 101 0.46 -10.09 2.28
N THR A 102 0.45 -11.09 3.18
CA THR A 102 1.29 -11.09 4.39
C THR A 102 2.78 -11.20 4.04
N PHE A 103 3.11 -12.05 3.06
CA PHE A 103 4.48 -12.23 2.57
C PHE A 103 5.02 -10.94 1.95
N SER A 104 4.29 -10.32 1.03
CA SER A 104 4.71 -9.05 0.41
C SER A 104 4.89 -7.92 1.45
N ALA A 105 4.03 -7.86 2.46
CA ALA A 105 4.21 -6.92 3.57
C ALA A 105 5.49 -7.20 4.37
N ALA A 106 5.80 -8.46 4.68
CA ALA A 106 7.03 -8.81 5.38
C ALA A 106 8.29 -8.38 4.60
N SER A 107 8.33 -8.64 3.30
CA SER A 107 9.40 -8.18 2.42
C SER A 107 9.52 -6.66 2.42
N THR A 108 8.39 -5.94 2.46
CA THR A 108 8.38 -4.48 2.54
C THR A 108 9.03 -3.98 3.84
N TYR A 109 8.64 -4.54 4.98
CA TYR A 109 9.25 -4.19 6.28
C TYR A 109 10.78 -4.42 6.30
N LEU A 110 11.26 -5.54 5.73
CA LEU A 110 12.70 -5.80 5.64
C LEU A 110 13.43 -4.76 4.77
N ARG A 111 12.82 -4.33 3.65
CA ARG A 111 13.39 -3.27 2.79
C ARG A 111 13.39 -1.90 3.47
N THR A 112 12.40 -1.61 4.29
CA THR A 112 12.33 -0.35 5.05
C THR A 112 13.52 -0.19 5.99
N CYS A 113 14.05 -1.28 6.56
CA CYS A 113 15.32 -1.22 7.29
C CYS A 113 16.47 -0.77 6.36
N SER A 114 16.64 -1.38 5.19
CA SER A 114 17.70 -1.00 4.24
C SER A 114 17.65 0.49 3.89
N GLN A 115 16.46 1.01 3.64
CA GLN A 115 16.24 2.43 3.34
C GLN A 115 16.60 3.32 4.52
N THR A 116 16.08 3.01 5.70
CA THR A 116 16.29 3.82 6.90
C THR A 116 17.76 3.87 7.30
N LEU A 117 18.49 2.76 7.12
CA LEU A 117 19.94 2.73 7.31
C LEU A 117 20.67 3.56 6.25
N LYS A 118 20.24 3.55 4.99
CA LYS A 118 20.83 4.37 3.90
C LYS A 118 20.62 5.86 4.14
N GLU A 119 19.43 6.27 4.57
CA GLU A 119 19.13 7.67 4.94
C GLU A 119 20.03 8.15 6.09
N GLY A 120 20.23 7.31 7.10
CA GLY A 120 21.11 7.59 8.24
C GLY A 120 22.61 7.42 7.96
N ARG A 121 23.01 6.90 6.79
CA ARG A 121 24.39 6.44 6.52
C ARG A 121 25.44 7.55 6.43
N LYS A 122 25.06 8.82 6.24
CA LYS A 122 26.03 9.91 6.08
C LYS A 122 27.01 9.93 7.26
N GLY A 123 28.29 9.63 7.00
CA GLY A 123 29.36 9.54 8.01
C GLY A 123 29.43 8.23 8.81
N LYS A 124 28.54 7.25 8.57
CA LYS A 124 28.37 6.02 9.36
C LYS A 124 28.55 4.73 8.55
N ALA A 125 29.24 4.81 7.42
CA ALA A 125 29.42 3.65 6.53
C ALA A 125 30.12 2.46 7.21
N HIS A 126 31.07 2.72 8.13
CA HIS A 126 31.76 1.71 8.93
C HIS A 126 30.82 0.99 9.93
N GLN A 127 29.79 1.69 10.41
CA GLN A 127 28.83 1.19 11.40
C GLN A 127 27.81 0.21 10.77
N TYR A 128 27.38 0.48 9.53
CA TYR A 128 26.28 -0.27 8.89
C TYR A 128 26.73 -1.21 7.78
N GLY A 129 27.96 -1.12 7.27
CA GLY A 129 28.37 -1.75 6.01
C GLY A 129 28.05 -3.25 5.93
N SER A 130 28.46 -4.03 6.94
CA SER A 130 28.18 -5.46 7.00
C SER A 130 26.69 -5.76 7.19
N LEU A 131 26.02 -5.06 8.10
CA LEU A 131 24.59 -5.23 8.35
C LEU A 131 23.74 -4.95 7.10
N LEU A 132 24.05 -3.86 6.38
CA LEU A 132 23.32 -3.44 5.19
C LEU A 132 23.40 -4.50 4.09
N HIS A 133 24.57 -5.12 3.90
CA HIS A 133 24.74 -6.21 2.94
C HIS A 133 23.85 -7.42 3.29
N HIS A 134 23.83 -7.83 4.56
CA HIS A 134 22.97 -8.94 4.99
C HIS A 134 21.48 -8.60 4.88
N ILE A 135 21.08 -7.36 5.20
CA ILE A 135 19.69 -6.91 5.02
C ILE A 135 19.30 -6.89 3.56
N GLU A 136 20.17 -6.45 2.66
CA GLU A 136 19.87 -6.40 1.23
C GLU A 136 19.71 -7.80 0.63
N ASP A 137 20.47 -8.80 1.11
CA ASP A 137 20.32 -10.21 0.72
C ASP A 137 18.94 -10.77 1.11
N VAL A 138 18.44 -10.45 2.30
CA VAL A 138 17.14 -10.98 2.77
C VAL A 138 15.94 -10.14 2.34
N ALA A 139 16.11 -8.83 2.17
CA ALA A 139 14.99 -7.93 1.87
C ALA A 139 14.52 -8.01 0.41
N VAL A 140 15.32 -8.60 -0.48
CA VAL A 140 15.03 -8.66 -1.92
C VAL A 140 15.32 -10.05 -2.50
N ASP A 141 14.66 -11.08 -1.96
CA ASP A 141 14.75 -12.46 -2.46
C ASP A 141 13.60 -12.76 -3.44
N CYS A 142 13.74 -12.31 -4.70
CA CYS A 142 12.72 -12.56 -5.73
C CYS A 142 12.60 -14.04 -6.09
N SER A 143 13.61 -14.87 -5.83
CA SER A 143 13.52 -16.31 -6.03
C SER A 143 12.55 -16.92 -5.03
N LEU A 144 12.68 -16.56 -3.74
CA LEU A 144 11.71 -16.95 -2.72
C LEU A 144 10.31 -16.43 -3.06
N GLU A 145 10.19 -15.14 -3.39
CA GLU A 145 8.88 -14.58 -3.75
C GLU A 145 8.26 -15.31 -4.94
N ASN A 146 9.04 -15.65 -5.98
CA ASN A 146 8.52 -16.38 -7.12
C ASN A 146 8.06 -17.80 -6.76
N VAL A 147 8.84 -18.53 -5.97
CA VAL A 147 8.48 -19.90 -5.53
C VAL A 147 7.24 -19.86 -4.65
N THR A 148 7.18 -18.95 -3.68
CA THR A 148 6.03 -18.81 -2.76
C THR A 148 4.77 -18.32 -3.47
N MET A 149 4.88 -17.28 -4.29
CA MET A 149 3.74 -16.76 -5.04
C MET A 149 3.24 -17.78 -6.08
N GLY A 150 4.15 -18.48 -6.77
CA GLY A 150 3.83 -19.53 -7.74
C GLY A 150 3.02 -20.67 -7.12
N ALA A 151 3.51 -21.25 -6.02
CA ALA A 151 2.81 -22.30 -5.29
C ALA A 151 1.41 -21.85 -4.82
N LEU A 152 1.28 -20.59 -4.39
CA LEU A 152 0.00 -20.02 -3.95
C LEU A 152 -0.92 -19.58 -5.12
N GLN A 153 -0.40 -19.42 -6.34
CA GLN A 153 -1.17 -19.00 -7.50
C GLN A 153 -1.79 -20.19 -8.25
N GLU A 154 -1.06 -21.30 -8.36
CA GLU A 154 -1.58 -22.57 -8.89
C GLU A 154 -2.80 -23.05 -8.09
N ALA A 155 -2.72 -22.89 -6.77
CA ALA A 155 -3.80 -23.05 -5.80
C ALA A 155 -5.06 -22.21 -6.07
N THR A 156 -4.90 -21.00 -6.63
CA THR A 156 -5.96 -19.99 -6.76
C THR A 156 -6.66 -20.04 -8.13
N ASN A 157 -6.03 -20.62 -9.15
CA ASN A 157 -6.51 -20.63 -10.53
C ASN A 157 -7.83 -21.41 -10.75
N PHE A 158 -8.36 -22.13 -9.74
CA PHE A 158 -9.65 -22.82 -9.82
C PHE A 158 -10.89 -21.89 -9.84
N LYS A 159 -10.77 -20.59 -9.50
CA LYS A 159 -11.88 -19.62 -9.56
C LYS A 159 -11.87 -18.67 -10.77
N LYS A 160 -10.88 -18.73 -11.66
CA LYS A 160 -10.68 -17.70 -12.71
C LYS A 160 -11.55 -17.81 -13.98
N ASN A 161 -12.52 -18.73 -14.03
CA ASN A 161 -13.44 -18.85 -15.14
C ASN A 161 -14.84 -18.36 -14.78
N ALA A 162 -15.02 -17.05 -14.77
CA ALA A 162 -16.30 -16.39 -15.05
C ALA A 162 -16.06 -14.88 -15.10
N TYR A 163 -15.83 -14.33 -16.31
CA TYR A 163 -16.29 -12.97 -16.57
C TYR A 163 -17.82 -13.02 -16.53
N GLN A 164 -18.38 -13.00 -15.32
CA GLN A 164 -19.79 -12.71 -15.12
C GLN A 164 -19.85 -11.23 -14.81
N GLY A 165 -20.27 -10.45 -15.81
CA GLY A 165 -20.59 -9.04 -15.63
C GLY A 165 -21.47 -8.88 -14.41
N SER A 166 -20.89 -8.42 -13.31
CA SER A 166 -21.58 -8.25 -12.04
C SER A 166 -21.58 -6.76 -11.67
N SER A 167 -22.80 -6.22 -11.64
CA SER A 167 -23.24 -4.86 -11.34
C SER A 167 -22.29 -3.69 -11.65
N TYR A 168 -22.61 -2.95 -12.71
CA TYR A 168 -22.07 -1.63 -13.07
C TYR A 168 -22.55 -0.52 -12.11
N GLY A 169 -22.44 -0.72 -10.79
CA GLY A 169 -23.00 0.19 -9.79
C GLY A 169 -22.05 0.48 -8.63
N LEU A 170 -22.12 1.70 -8.09
CA LEU A 170 -21.53 2.02 -6.80
C LEU A 170 -22.11 1.07 -5.74
N ILE A 171 -21.23 0.39 -5.01
CA ILE A 171 -21.62 -0.36 -3.81
C ILE A 171 -21.54 0.60 -2.63
N HIS A 172 -22.70 0.82 -2.00
CA HIS A 172 -22.98 1.89 -1.03
C HIS A 172 -23.00 3.31 -1.64
N SER A 173 -23.96 4.12 -1.22
CA SER A 173 -24.09 5.54 -1.54
C SER A 173 -23.43 6.41 -0.47
N GLY A 174 -23.16 7.68 -0.76
CA GLY A 174 -22.61 8.62 0.24
C GLY A 174 -23.49 8.79 1.49
N ASN A 175 -24.79 8.49 1.38
CA ASN A 175 -25.74 8.51 2.51
C ASN A 175 -25.55 7.31 3.46
N ASP A 176 -25.01 6.18 2.98
CA ASP A 176 -24.76 4.99 3.80
C ASP A 176 -23.58 5.20 4.78
N VAL A 177 -22.69 6.15 4.49
CA VAL A 177 -21.55 6.46 5.37
C VAL A 177 -21.97 7.22 6.63
N LEU A 178 -22.93 8.15 6.54
CA LEU A 178 -23.50 8.80 7.74
C LEU A 178 -24.17 7.74 8.64
N SER A 179 -24.85 6.76 8.04
CA SER A 179 -25.40 5.62 8.78
C SER A 179 -24.32 4.72 9.38
N THR A 180 -23.10 4.68 8.83
CA THR A 180 -21.97 3.87 9.35
C THR A 180 -21.46 4.40 10.69
N ILE A 181 -21.34 5.72 10.81
CA ILE A 181 -21.00 6.36 12.08
C ILE A 181 -22.10 6.08 13.12
N ASP A 182 -23.35 6.07 12.70
CA ASP A 182 -24.49 5.88 13.59
C ASP A 182 -24.77 4.40 13.93
N MET A 183 -24.25 3.44 13.16
CA MET A 183 -24.40 2.00 13.40
C MET A 183 -23.44 1.44 14.47
N ILE A 184 -22.27 2.04 14.71
CA ILE A 184 -21.35 1.57 15.76
C ILE A 184 -21.99 1.86 17.13
N PRO A 185 -22.23 0.90 18.04
CA PRO A 185 -22.89 1.17 19.32
C PRO A 185 -22.22 2.28 20.14
N LEU A 186 -22.99 3.09 20.87
CA LEU A 186 -22.46 4.18 21.72
C LEU A 186 -21.41 3.69 22.73
N SER A 187 -21.54 2.44 23.22
CA SER A 187 -20.56 1.79 24.10
C SER A 187 -19.19 1.55 23.45
N ARG A 188 -19.09 1.67 22.12
CA ARG A 188 -17.87 1.54 21.33
C ARG A 188 -17.48 2.87 20.67
N ARG A 189 -17.87 4.00 21.28
CA ARG A 189 -17.50 5.35 20.84
C ARG A 189 -16.86 6.12 21.99
N ILE A 190 -15.75 6.78 21.69
CA ILE A 190 -15.14 7.79 22.56
C ILE A 190 -14.93 9.08 21.77
N TYR A 191 -14.93 10.21 22.48
CA TYR A 191 -14.90 11.55 21.90
C TYR A 191 -13.62 12.28 22.28
N VAL A 192 -13.01 12.93 21.30
CA VAL A 192 -11.87 13.82 21.46
C VAL A 192 -12.29 15.24 21.14
N ALA A 193 -12.07 16.17 22.06
CA ALA A 193 -12.35 17.59 21.87
C ALA A 193 -11.36 18.46 22.64
N GLN A 194 -10.69 19.40 21.96
CA GLN A 194 -9.68 20.27 22.58
C GLN A 194 -10.28 21.26 23.61
N ASP A 195 -11.58 21.52 23.52
CA ASP A 195 -12.34 22.40 24.44
C ASP A 195 -12.78 21.70 25.74
N GLY A 196 -12.46 20.41 25.91
CA GLY A 196 -12.84 19.62 27.07
C GLY A 196 -14.27 19.05 27.03
N SER A 197 -15.02 19.23 25.94
CA SER A 197 -16.36 18.66 25.77
C SER A 197 -16.39 17.15 25.45
N GLY A 198 -15.22 16.56 25.17
CA GLY A 198 -15.02 15.14 24.93
C GLY A 198 -14.46 14.40 26.16
N GLN A 199 -14.34 13.07 26.07
CA GLN A 199 -13.69 12.28 27.12
C GLN A 199 -12.16 12.48 27.15
N PHE A 200 -11.58 12.85 26.00
CA PHE A 200 -10.14 13.11 25.85
C PHE A 200 -9.93 14.45 25.15
N THR A 201 -8.77 15.07 25.40
CA THR A 201 -8.37 16.33 24.71
C THR A 201 -7.39 16.08 23.58
N THR A 202 -6.70 14.93 23.59
CA THR A 202 -5.77 14.48 22.55
C THR A 202 -6.23 13.18 21.90
N ILE A 203 -5.84 12.95 20.65
CA ILE A 203 -6.16 11.71 19.93
C ILE A 203 -5.30 10.57 20.48
N SER A 204 -4.05 10.86 20.85
CA SER A 204 -3.12 9.88 21.43
C SER A 204 -3.66 9.22 22.70
N GLU A 205 -4.27 9.99 23.62
CA GLU A 205 -4.93 9.44 24.82
C GLU A 205 -6.12 8.56 24.47
N ALA A 206 -6.93 8.96 23.48
CA ALA A 206 -8.07 8.17 23.03
C ALA A 206 -7.64 6.83 22.40
N ILE A 207 -6.56 6.81 21.61
CA ILE A 207 -5.99 5.56 21.08
C ILE A 207 -5.52 4.65 22.22
N ALA A 208 -4.86 5.21 23.23
CA ALA A 208 -4.39 4.45 24.38
C ALA A 208 -5.56 3.79 25.13
N ALA A 209 -6.65 4.53 25.32
CA ALA A 209 -7.86 4.07 26.02
C ALA A 209 -8.72 3.07 25.23
N ALA A 210 -8.64 3.04 23.90
CA ALA A 210 -9.39 2.09 23.09
C ALA A 210 -9.04 0.63 23.43
N PRO A 211 -9.93 -0.36 23.24
CA PRO A 211 -9.63 -1.75 23.56
C PRO A 211 -8.51 -2.31 22.66
N ALA A 212 -7.61 -3.10 23.25
CA ALA A 212 -6.66 -3.91 22.49
C ALA A 212 -7.33 -5.20 21.98
N GLY A 213 -6.92 -5.67 20.81
CA GLY A 213 -7.41 -6.94 20.25
C GLY A 213 -8.90 -6.95 19.91
N ALA A 214 -9.49 -5.79 19.60
CA ALA A 214 -10.88 -5.71 19.19
C ALA A 214 -11.15 -6.60 17.94
N ASN A 215 -12.35 -7.19 17.86
CA ASN A 215 -12.79 -7.99 16.72
C ASN A 215 -13.84 -7.25 15.87
N ASP A 216 -14.20 -6.03 16.26
CA ASP A 216 -15.16 -5.19 15.56
C ASP A 216 -14.88 -3.71 15.82
N TYR A 217 -15.51 -2.83 15.04
CA TYR A 217 -15.17 -1.40 15.03
C TYR A 217 -15.32 -0.71 16.39
N PHE A 218 -14.29 0.07 16.74
CA PHE A 218 -14.29 0.97 17.88
C PHE A 218 -13.95 2.38 17.41
N MET A 219 -14.84 3.32 17.67
CA MET A 219 -14.76 4.66 17.09
C MET A 219 -14.16 5.68 18.05
N ILE A 220 -13.23 6.46 17.52
CA ILE A 220 -12.74 7.70 18.08
C ILE A 220 -13.35 8.84 17.25
N ARG A 221 -14.31 9.55 17.84
CA ARG A 221 -14.96 10.71 17.21
C ARG A 221 -14.20 11.97 17.57
N ILE A 222 -13.63 12.61 16.57
CA ILE A 222 -12.70 13.74 16.72
C ILE A 222 -13.45 15.01 16.30
N ARG A 223 -13.64 15.92 17.25
CA ARG A 223 -14.35 17.18 17.03
C ARG A 223 -13.57 18.12 16.10
N PRO A 224 -14.19 19.21 15.59
CA PRO A 224 -13.45 20.23 14.85
C PRO A 224 -12.29 20.76 15.69
N GLY A 225 -11.14 20.93 15.05
CA GLY A 225 -9.90 21.31 15.74
C GLY A 225 -8.66 20.98 14.91
N ARG A 226 -7.56 21.61 15.28
CA ARG A 226 -6.23 21.34 14.73
C ARG A 226 -5.38 20.72 15.83
N TYR A 227 -5.21 19.42 15.73
CA TYR A 227 -4.54 18.56 16.71
C TYR A 227 -3.06 18.45 16.34
N ASN A 228 -2.20 19.20 17.04
CA ASN A 228 -0.76 19.19 16.82
C ASN A 228 -0.10 18.05 17.59
N GLU A 229 -0.08 16.86 16.99
CA GLU A 229 0.45 15.63 17.59
C GLU A 229 0.92 14.66 16.50
N ASN A 230 1.93 13.84 16.84
CA ASN A 230 2.30 12.67 16.06
C ASN A 230 1.57 11.45 16.65
N VAL A 231 0.60 10.90 15.92
CA VAL A 231 -0.23 9.79 16.40
C VAL A 231 0.22 8.45 15.83
N VAL A 232 0.15 7.40 16.65
CA VAL A 232 0.42 6.02 16.23
C VAL A 232 -0.78 5.16 16.61
N VAL A 233 -1.41 4.51 15.63
CA VAL A 233 -2.38 3.42 15.85
C VAL A 233 -1.59 2.12 15.82
N PRO A 234 -1.26 1.52 16.97
CA PRO A 234 -0.35 0.39 17.01
C PRO A 234 -1.04 -0.91 16.55
N PRO A 235 -0.30 -1.96 16.18
CA PRO A 235 -0.86 -3.23 15.70
C PRO A 235 -1.88 -3.87 16.65
N GLU A 236 -1.75 -3.64 17.96
CA GLU A 236 -2.60 -4.18 19.01
C GLU A 236 -3.98 -3.53 19.06
N LYS A 237 -4.22 -2.45 18.31
CA LYS A 237 -5.49 -1.72 18.23
C LYS A 237 -6.16 -1.89 16.85
N PRO A 238 -6.54 -3.12 16.45
CA PRO A 238 -7.23 -3.33 15.18
C PRO A 238 -8.65 -2.74 15.25
N PHE A 239 -9.28 -2.55 14.08
CA PHE A 239 -10.65 -2.05 13.96
C PHE A 239 -10.90 -0.66 14.57
N LEU A 240 -9.86 0.17 14.70
CA LEU A 240 -10.06 1.57 15.07
C LEU A 240 -10.68 2.37 13.92
N VAL A 241 -11.65 3.22 14.26
CA VAL A 241 -12.27 4.16 13.35
C VAL A 241 -12.00 5.58 13.81
N PHE A 242 -11.36 6.40 12.97
CA PHE A 242 -11.28 7.85 13.19
C PHE A 242 -12.40 8.53 12.42
N ALA A 243 -13.33 9.17 13.15
CA ALA A 243 -14.43 9.92 12.56
C ALA A 243 -14.29 11.40 12.89
N GLY A 244 -13.81 12.19 11.93
CA GLY A 244 -13.76 13.65 12.03
C GLY A 244 -15.11 14.30 11.78
N SER A 245 -15.12 15.64 11.80
CA SER A 245 -16.31 16.46 11.49
C SER A 245 -16.26 17.09 10.10
N GLY A 246 -15.27 16.71 9.28
CA GLY A 246 -15.02 17.23 7.94
C GLY A 246 -13.52 17.42 7.71
N LYS A 247 -13.02 16.99 6.53
CA LYS A 247 -11.59 17.07 6.17
C LYS A 247 -11.00 18.49 6.15
N HIS A 248 -11.82 19.53 6.20
CA HIS A 248 -11.34 20.92 6.27
C HIS A 248 -11.34 21.50 7.70
N VAL A 249 -12.01 20.86 8.65
CA VAL A 249 -12.22 21.39 10.01
C VAL A 249 -11.64 20.50 11.11
N THR A 250 -11.42 19.21 10.85
CA THR A 250 -10.70 18.30 11.76
C THR A 250 -9.37 17.91 11.12
N VAL A 251 -8.25 18.35 11.72
CA VAL A 251 -6.90 18.19 11.15
C VAL A 251 -5.94 17.64 12.21
N ILE A 252 -5.26 16.55 11.91
CA ILE A 252 -4.09 16.07 12.66
C ILE A 252 -2.84 16.60 11.94
N THR A 253 -1.98 17.33 12.65
CA THR A 253 -0.82 18.01 12.04
C THR A 253 0.46 17.81 12.85
N SER A 254 1.58 17.75 12.15
CA SER A 254 2.93 17.91 12.71
C SER A 254 3.87 18.47 11.62
N ASN A 255 5.17 18.57 11.88
CA ASN A 255 6.15 19.12 10.94
C ASN A 255 7.51 18.38 10.95
N ARG A 256 7.55 17.10 11.33
CA ARG A 256 8.79 16.31 11.30
C ARG A 256 9.21 16.08 9.85
N SER A 257 10.49 16.21 9.55
CA SER A 257 11.03 15.98 8.21
C SER A 257 12.49 15.54 8.20
N HIS A 258 13.00 15.20 7.02
CA HIS A 258 14.42 14.95 6.81
C HIS A 258 15.29 16.13 7.22
N ALA A 259 14.92 17.35 6.81
CA ALA A 259 15.63 18.56 7.18
C ALA A 259 15.67 18.81 8.70
N SER A 260 14.66 18.33 9.45
CA SER A 260 14.62 18.42 10.91
C SER A 260 15.22 17.19 11.63
N GLY A 261 15.95 16.32 10.92
CA GLY A 261 16.70 15.21 11.50
C GLY A 261 15.88 13.95 11.80
N TYR A 262 14.77 13.75 11.10
CA TYR A 262 13.99 12.50 11.11
C TYR A 262 14.24 11.71 9.81
N ASN A 263 14.19 10.39 9.89
CA ASN A 263 14.09 9.55 8.69
C ASN A 263 12.65 9.62 8.15
N THR A 264 12.45 9.11 6.93
CA THR A 264 11.14 9.14 6.26
C THR A 264 10.05 8.44 7.11
N TRP A 265 10.38 7.31 7.74
CA TRP A 265 9.46 6.55 8.61
C TRP A 265 8.99 7.35 9.84
N ASP A 266 9.93 7.96 10.57
CA ASP A 266 9.65 8.72 11.80
C ASP A 266 9.10 10.13 11.56
N SER A 267 9.08 10.57 10.29
CA SER A 267 8.52 11.87 9.88
C SER A 267 6.99 11.87 9.85
N ALA A 268 6.36 10.69 9.89
CA ALA A 268 4.91 10.55 9.80
C ALA A 268 4.15 11.33 10.88
N THR A 269 3.20 12.17 10.46
CA THR A 269 2.24 12.81 11.39
C THR A 269 1.29 11.77 11.98
N ALA A 270 0.76 10.87 11.15
CA ALA A 270 -0.01 9.72 11.60
C ALA A 270 0.58 8.41 11.05
N MET A 271 0.82 7.46 11.95
CA MET A 271 1.29 6.12 11.61
C MET A 271 0.20 5.09 11.95
N ILE A 272 -0.37 4.47 10.92
CA ILE A 272 -1.47 3.52 11.04
C ILE A 272 -0.94 2.10 10.84
N LEU A 273 -0.84 1.33 11.92
CA LEU A 273 -0.30 -0.04 11.93
C LEU A 273 -1.38 -1.08 12.28
N GLY A 274 -2.42 -0.69 13.04
CA GLY A 274 -3.55 -1.54 13.39
C GLY A 274 -4.42 -1.92 12.18
N SER A 275 -4.59 -3.23 11.94
CA SER A 275 -5.41 -3.74 10.82
C SER A 275 -6.89 -3.33 10.89
N ASN A 276 -7.58 -3.38 9.75
CA ASN A 276 -8.98 -3.00 9.62
C ASN A 276 -9.26 -1.56 10.09
N PHE A 277 -8.27 -0.67 9.98
CA PHE A 277 -8.46 0.74 10.32
C PHE A 277 -9.39 1.43 9.31
N ALA A 278 -10.22 2.36 9.78
CA ALA A 278 -10.95 3.25 8.90
C ALA A 278 -10.86 4.71 9.34
N ALA A 279 -10.83 5.63 8.38
CA ALA A 279 -10.92 7.06 8.65
C ALA A 279 -11.95 7.75 7.76
N TYR A 280 -12.71 8.67 8.37
CA TYR A 280 -13.78 9.42 7.76
C TYR A 280 -13.63 10.90 8.06
N ASP A 281 -13.79 11.74 7.04
CA ASP A 281 -14.01 13.18 7.20
C ASP A 281 -12.95 13.89 8.07
N ILE A 282 -11.66 13.57 7.83
CA ILE A 282 -10.52 14.09 8.60
C ILE A 282 -9.31 14.36 7.70
N ALA A 283 -8.46 15.31 8.09
CA ALA A 283 -7.19 15.56 7.42
C ALA A 283 -5.99 15.09 8.24
N PHE A 284 -4.98 14.57 7.54
CA PHE A 284 -3.64 14.30 8.03
C PHE A 284 -2.67 15.23 7.28
N GLU A 285 -1.87 15.99 8.02
CA GLU A 285 -1.04 17.03 7.44
C GLU A 285 0.38 16.99 8.00
N ASN A 286 1.38 17.06 7.12
CA ASN A 286 2.73 17.43 7.49
C ASN A 286 3.05 18.84 6.96
N SER A 287 3.28 19.76 7.89
CA SER A 287 3.46 21.20 7.62
C SER A 287 4.93 21.62 7.45
N ALA A 288 5.86 20.68 7.27
CA ALA A 288 7.29 20.98 7.12
C ALA A 288 7.64 21.86 5.91
N GLY A 289 6.79 21.87 4.87
CA GLY A 289 7.02 22.62 3.64
C GLY A 289 7.99 21.93 2.66
N PRO A 290 8.14 22.46 1.44
CA PRO A 290 8.96 21.84 0.39
C PRO A 290 10.46 21.87 0.71
N GLN A 291 10.92 22.80 1.57
CA GLN A 291 12.27 22.84 2.13
C GLN A 291 12.55 21.69 3.12
N GLY A 292 11.50 21.01 3.61
CA GLY A 292 11.61 19.95 4.59
C GLY A 292 12.27 18.67 4.05
N GLY A 293 12.35 18.49 2.73
CA GLY A 293 12.65 17.21 2.12
C GLY A 293 11.52 16.21 2.38
N GLN A 294 11.86 14.94 2.61
CA GLN A 294 10.87 13.90 2.96
C GLN A 294 10.13 14.27 4.25
N ALA A 295 8.80 14.31 4.19
CA ALA A 295 7.94 14.73 5.30
C ALA A 295 6.53 14.10 5.20
N VAL A 296 6.33 12.96 5.89
CA VAL A 296 5.13 12.14 5.72
C VAL A 296 3.94 12.69 6.51
N ALA A 297 2.80 12.87 5.83
CA ALA A 297 1.53 13.23 6.48
C ALA A 297 0.85 11.98 7.06
N LEU A 298 0.77 10.91 6.28
CA LEU A 298 0.25 9.63 6.73
C LEU A 298 1.10 8.46 6.22
N LEU A 299 1.51 7.60 7.15
CA LEU A 299 2.07 6.29 6.87
C LEU A 299 1.03 5.24 7.19
N CYS A 300 0.59 4.49 6.19
CA CYS A 300 -0.31 3.36 6.36
C CYS A 300 0.44 2.05 6.15
N SER A 301 0.54 1.24 7.20
CA SER A 301 1.06 -0.13 7.20
C SER A 301 0.08 -1.09 7.87
N ALA A 302 -1.21 -0.80 7.72
CA ALA A 302 -2.32 -1.58 8.24
C ALA A 302 -2.97 -2.39 7.12
N ASN A 303 -3.18 -3.69 7.34
CA ASN A 303 -3.94 -4.50 6.41
C ASN A 303 -5.42 -4.13 6.43
N GLN A 304 -6.05 -4.04 5.26
CA GLN A 304 -7.47 -3.73 5.09
C GLN A 304 -7.84 -2.34 5.64
N ALA A 305 -6.99 -1.34 5.38
CA ALA A 305 -7.24 0.05 5.78
C ALA A 305 -8.09 0.79 4.74
N ALA A 306 -9.08 1.56 5.19
CA ALA A 306 -9.96 2.32 4.32
C ALA A 306 -10.06 3.79 4.72
N PHE A 307 -9.94 4.70 3.76
CA PHE A 307 -10.00 6.14 3.98
C PHE A 307 -11.08 6.74 3.08
N TYR A 308 -12.03 7.46 3.67
CA TYR A 308 -13.14 8.06 2.95
C TYR A 308 -13.29 9.54 3.28
N ARG A 309 -13.36 10.39 2.24
CA ARG A 309 -13.42 11.84 2.39
C ARG A 309 -12.33 12.38 3.32
N CYS A 310 -11.13 11.79 3.23
CA CYS A 310 -9.96 12.24 3.97
C CYS A 310 -9.14 13.23 3.15
N SER A 311 -8.26 13.98 3.81
CA SER A 311 -7.28 14.83 3.12
C SER A 311 -5.87 14.50 3.61
N PHE A 312 -4.93 14.32 2.69
CA PHE A 312 -3.52 14.06 2.98
C PHE A 312 -2.69 15.22 2.43
N ARG A 313 -2.09 16.00 3.32
CA ARG A 313 -1.49 17.30 2.98
C ARG A 313 -0.01 17.31 3.31
N GLY A 314 0.82 17.62 2.32
CA GLY A 314 2.27 17.68 2.45
C GLY A 314 2.89 18.16 1.15
N TYR A 315 4.21 17.96 1.02
CA TYR A 315 4.97 18.29 -0.18
C TYR A 315 5.64 17.02 -0.71
N GLN A 316 6.89 16.78 -0.33
CA GLN A 316 7.59 15.55 -0.69
C GLN A 316 7.20 14.42 0.28
N ASP A 317 6.89 13.24 -0.27
CA ASP A 317 6.56 12.02 0.46
C ASP A 317 5.28 12.14 1.33
N THR A 318 4.22 12.80 0.85
CA THR A 318 2.99 13.06 1.63
C THR A 318 2.30 11.78 2.15
N LEU A 319 1.99 10.82 1.28
CA LEU A 319 1.23 9.62 1.60
C LEU A 319 2.08 8.37 1.38
N TYR A 320 2.54 7.79 2.49
CA TYR A 320 3.28 6.54 2.49
C TYR A 320 2.33 5.35 2.61
N ALA A 321 1.82 4.88 1.47
CA ALA A 321 1.09 3.62 1.34
C ALA A 321 2.09 2.46 1.45
N HIS A 322 2.59 2.23 2.66
CA HIS A 322 3.74 1.37 2.94
C HIS A 322 3.51 -0.09 2.55
N ALA A 323 2.55 -0.77 3.18
CA ALA A 323 2.32 -2.21 2.99
C ALA A 323 0.84 -2.62 3.11
N TYR A 324 0.52 -3.84 2.67
CA TYR A 324 -0.82 -4.48 2.71
C TYR A 324 -1.88 -3.86 1.78
N LEU A 325 -3.16 -4.24 1.98
CA LEU A 325 -4.30 -3.77 1.21
C LEU A 325 -4.83 -2.45 1.77
N GLN A 326 -4.97 -1.44 0.91
CA GLN A 326 -5.40 -0.10 1.30
C GLN A 326 -6.34 0.51 0.27
N PHE A 327 -7.39 1.19 0.72
CA PHE A 327 -8.37 1.82 -0.15
C PHE A 327 -8.61 3.29 0.22
N TYR A 328 -8.56 4.15 -0.78
CA TYR A 328 -8.73 5.60 -0.64
C TYR A 328 -9.85 6.06 -1.56
N ARG A 329 -10.89 6.67 -0.99
CA ARG A 329 -12.11 7.03 -1.72
C ARG A 329 -12.52 8.48 -1.44
N ASP A 330 -12.77 9.24 -2.50
CA ASP A 330 -13.21 10.64 -2.42
C ASP A 330 -12.25 11.50 -1.55
N CYS A 331 -10.96 11.15 -1.57
CA CYS A 331 -9.92 11.80 -0.79
C CYS A 331 -9.23 12.92 -1.58
N ASP A 332 -8.68 13.90 -0.88
CA ASP A 332 -7.80 14.91 -1.48
C ASP A 332 -6.35 14.61 -1.09
N ILE A 333 -5.44 14.52 -2.06
CA ILE A 333 -4.02 14.20 -1.84
C ILE A 333 -3.17 15.31 -2.45
N TYR A 334 -2.34 15.96 -1.63
CA TYR A 334 -1.52 17.11 -2.02
C TYR A 334 -0.04 16.76 -1.95
N GLY A 335 0.75 17.19 -2.92
CA GLY A 335 2.20 17.11 -2.81
C GLY A 335 2.98 17.43 -4.08
N THR A 336 4.29 17.27 -4.00
CA THR A 336 5.27 17.61 -5.05
C THR A 336 5.98 16.36 -5.57
N ILE A 337 6.95 15.85 -4.81
CA ILE A 337 7.83 14.75 -5.20
C ILE A 337 7.37 13.47 -4.50
N ASP A 338 7.13 12.42 -5.27
CA ASP A 338 6.84 11.05 -4.79
C ASP A 338 5.72 11.03 -3.74
N PHE A 339 4.75 11.92 -3.87
CA PHE A 339 3.82 12.20 -2.76
C PHE A 339 2.75 11.12 -2.55
N ILE A 340 2.68 10.13 -3.45
CA ILE A 340 2.01 8.84 -3.24
C ILE A 340 3.05 7.73 -3.46
N PHE A 341 3.52 7.09 -2.40
CA PHE A 341 4.65 6.16 -2.50
C PHE A 341 4.53 4.95 -1.56
N GLY A 342 5.32 3.91 -1.83
CA GLY A 342 5.40 2.69 -1.03
C GLY A 342 5.16 1.40 -1.81
N ASP A 343 4.88 0.30 -1.11
CA ASP A 343 4.65 -1.03 -1.70
C ASP A 343 3.34 -1.68 -1.24
N ALA A 344 2.34 -0.89 -0.86
CA ALA A 344 1.01 -1.43 -0.64
C ALA A 344 0.38 -1.96 -1.96
N THR A 345 -0.64 -2.79 -1.81
CA THR A 345 -1.71 -2.91 -2.80
C THR A 345 -2.71 -1.81 -2.48
N ALA A 346 -2.60 -0.67 -3.17
CA ALA A 346 -3.41 0.52 -2.87
C ALA A 346 -4.25 0.94 -4.07
N ILE A 347 -5.53 1.23 -3.82
CA ILE A 347 -6.45 1.72 -4.84
C ILE A 347 -7.00 3.08 -4.41
N PHE A 348 -6.90 4.04 -5.32
CA PHE A 348 -7.39 5.40 -5.18
C PHE A 348 -8.55 5.58 -6.15
N GLN A 349 -9.74 5.83 -5.61
CA GLN A 349 -10.97 5.97 -6.38
C GLN A 349 -11.61 7.33 -6.14
N TYR A 350 -11.90 8.05 -7.23
CA TYR A 350 -12.58 9.35 -7.16
C TYR A 350 -11.83 10.36 -6.28
N CYS A 351 -10.52 10.22 -6.18
CA CYS A 351 -9.68 11.14 -5.43
C CYS A 351 -9.39 12.39 -6.27
N HIS A 352 -9.17 13.49 -5.57
CA HIS A 352 -8.57 14.71 -6.11
C HIS A 352 -7.08 14.69 -5.80
N ILE A 353 -6.25 14.67 -6.84
CA ILE A 353 -4.80 14.65 -6.74
C ILE A 353 -4.29 16.05 -7.09
N HIS A 354 -3.84 16.78 -6.08
CA HIS A 354 -3.36 18.15 -6.16
C HIS A 354 -1.85 18.16 -6.29
N VAL A 355 -1.37 18.63 -7.44
CA VAL A 355 0.06 18.77 -7.71
C VAL A 355 0.51 20.16 -7.24
N GLU A 356 1.23 20.21 -6.13
CA GLU A 356 1.77 21.43 -5.52
C GLU A 356 2.97 21.97 -6.28
N GLN A 357 3.24 23.26 -6.12
CA GLN A 357 4.44 23.89 -6.71
C GLN A 357 5.70 23.44 -5.94
N PRO A 358 6.67 22.78 -6.61
CA PRO A 358 7.92 22.40 -5.98
C PRO A 358 8.91 23.56 -5.94
N LEU A 359 10.06 23.36 -5.30
CA LEU A 359 11.16 24.33 -5.33
C LEU A 359 11.72 24.47 -6.76
N PRO A 360 12.34 25.62 -7.07
CA PRO A 360 13.00 25.81 -8.37
C PRO A 360 13.98 24.66 -8.70
N GLY A 361 13.91 24.17 -9.94
CA GLY A 361 14.76 23.08 -10.43
C GLY A 361 14.30 21.66 -10.06
N GLN A 362 13.24 21.51 -9.27
CA GLN A 362 12.62 20.21 -9.00
C GLN A 362 11.51 19.88 -10.01
N SER A 363 11.16 18.61 -10.08
CA SER A 363 10.02 18.09 -10.85
C SER A 363 9.10 17.27 -9.96
N ASN A 364 7.85 17.08 -10.37
CA ASN A 364 6.82 16.40 -9.61
C ASN A 364 6.49 15.02 -10.20
N PRO A 365 7.15 13.94 -9.78
CA PRO A 365 6.60 12.59 -9.93
C PRO A 365 5.45 12.37 -8.95
N ILE A 366 4.25 12.09 -9.46
CA ILE A 366 3.06 11.89 -8.60
C ILE A 366 3.19 10.61 -7.77
N VAL A 367 3.57 9.50 -8.41
CA VAL A 367 3.73 8.21 -7.71
C VAL A 367 5.15 7.67 -7.72
N ALA A 368 5.52 6.99 -6.63
CA ALA A 368 6.76 6.22 -6.52
C ALA A 368 6.48 4.85 -5.86
N GLN A 369 6.08 3.88 -6.68
CA GLN A 369 5.75 2.53 -6.20
C GLN A 369 7.02 1.67 -6.12
N GLN A 370 7.15 0.84 -5.06
CA GLN A 370 8.41 0.19 -4.68
C GLN A 370 8.49 -1.32 -4.93
N ARG A 371 7.59 -1.89 -5.74
CA ARG A 371 7.57 -3.34 -5.97
C ARG A 371 8.89 -3.81 -6.56
N GLN A 372 9.50 -4.81 -5.92
CA GLN A 372 10.81 -5.31 -6.34
C GLN A 372 10.72 -6.50 -7.29
N CYS A 373 9.78 -7.42 -7.06
CA CYS A 373 9.70 -8.68 -7.78
C CYS A 373 8.45 -8.76 -8.66
N PRO A 374 8.52 -9.32 -9.88
CA PRO A 374 7.40 -9.30 -10.85
C PRO A 374 6.14 -10.00 -10.36
N ASN A 375 6.30 -11.09 -9.60
CA ASN A 375 5.20 -11.92 -9.10
C ASN A 375 4.56 -11.37 -7.81
N GLY A 376 5.07 -10.25 -7.27
CA GLY A 376 4.50 -9.62 -6.08
C GLY A 376 3.10 -9.06 -6.31
N LYS A 377 2.23 -9.18 -5.30
CA LYS A 377 0.80 -8.76 -5.34
C LYS A 377 0.60 -7.24 -5.20
N THR A 378 1.65 -6.50 -4.89
CA THR A 378 1.61 -5.06 -4.60
C THR A 378 1.48 -4.20 -5.86
N GLY A 379 1.07 -2.95 -5.72
CA GLY A 379 0.89 -2.05 -6.84
C GLY A 379 -0.18 -0.99 -6.57
N PHE A 380 -0.14 0.08 -7.35
CA PHE A 380 -1.08 1.20 -7.21
C PHE A 380 -2.04 1.27 -8.39
N THR A 381 -3.33 1.49 -8.08
CA THR A 381 -4.34 1.80 -9.08
C THR A 381 -4.94 3.16 -8.78
N ILE A 382 -4.82 4.08 -9.73
CA ILE A 382 -5.41 5.41 -9.68
C ILE A 382 -6.57 5.39 -10.65
N GLN A 383 -7.80 5.34 -10.12
CA GLN A 383 -9.01 5.06 -10.88
C GLN A 383 -10.03 6.20 -10.71
N ASN A 384 -10.57 6.70 -11.83
CA ASN A 384 -11.61 7.74 -11.82
C ASN A 384 -11.22 8.99 -11.00
N CYS A 385 -9.93 9.30 -10.90
CA CYS A 385 -9.43 10.46 -10.16
C CYS A 385 -9.32 11.69 -11.08
N ILE A 386 -9.28 12.87 -10.47
CA ILE A 386 -8.98 14.12 -11.15
C ILE A 386 -7.64 14.62 -10.64
N ILE A 387 -6.71 14.86 -11.57
CA ILE A 387 -5.36 15.35 -11.27
C ILE A 387 -5.26 16.79 -11.74
N TYR A 388 -5.00 17.74 -10.84
CA TYR A 388 -4.96 19.16 -11.16
C TYR A 388 -3.83 19.89 -10.44
N PRO A 389 -3.36 21.01 -11.02
CA PRO A 389 -2.35 21.81 -10.39
C PRO A 389 -2.93 22.61 -9.21
N ALA A 390 -2.10 22.89 -8.20
CA ALA A 390 -2.43 23.82 -7.13
C ALA A 390 -2.56 25.27 -7.65
N VAL A 391 -3.16 26.14 -6.85
CA VAL A 391 -3.20 27.58 -7.14
C VAL A 391 -1.77 28.13 -7.12
N GLY A 392 -1.41 28.92 -8.13
CA GLY A 392 -0.05 29.46 -8.27
C GLY A 392 0.96 28.49 -8.91
N PHE A 393 0.51 27.35 -9.42
CA PHE A 393 1.37 26.41 -10.13
C PHE A 393 1.89 26.99 -11.45
N HIS A 394 3.20 26.94 -11.64
CA HIS A 394 3.85 27.39 -12.88
C HIS A 394 3.70 26.32 -13.95
N THR A 395 3.18 26.69 -15.13
CA THR A 395 2.98 25.77 -16.27
C THR A 395 4.29 25.17 -16.81
N SER A 396 5.43 25.79 -16.49
CA SER A 396 6.77 25.27 -16.78
C SER A 396 7.23 24.17 -15.82
N THR A 397 6.55 23.95 -14.69
CA THR A 397 6.89 22.90 -13.73
C THR A 397 6.71 21.53 -14.37
N GLN A 398 7.79 20.75 -14.43
CA GLN A 398 7.76 19.41 -14.99
C GLN A 398 7.02 18.47 -14.06
N THR A 399 5.94 17.86 -14.54
CA THR A 399 5.13 16.88 -13.80
C THR A 399 5.06 15.58 -14.57
N TYR A 400 5.20 14.47 -13.85
CA TYR A 400 5.20 13.11 -14.36
C TYR A 400 4.16 12.28 -13.61
N LEU A 401 3.60 11.28 -14.27
CA LEU A 401 2.72 10.29 -13.64
C LEU A 401 3.40 9.61 -12.45
N GLY A 402 4.71 9.39 -12.57
CA GLY A 402 5.52 8.88 -11.48
C GLY A 402 6.92 8.49 -11.91
N ARG A 403 7.63 7.81 -11.01
CA ARG A 403 8.92 7.18 -11.27
C ARG A 403 9.05 5.83 -10.55
N PRO A 404 9.74 4.86 -11.16
CA PRO A 404 9.81 3.50 -10.63
C PRO A 404 10.85 3.39 -9.53
N TRP A 405 10.42 3.56 -8.27
CA TRP A 405 11.29 3.37 -7.11
C TRP A 405 11.70 1.89 -6.95
N GLY A 406 10.80 0.97 -7.30
CA GLY A 406 11.07 -0.47 -7.34
C GLY A 406 11.41 -1.00 -8.74
N ARG A 407 12.23 -2.06 -8.80
CA ARG A 407 12.65 -2.68 -10.06
C ARG A 407 11.50 -3.27 -10.88
N SER A 408 10.42 -3.67 -10.20
CA SER A 408 9.21 -4.24 -10.78
C SER A 408 7.98 -3.36 -10.53
N THR A 409 8.17 -2.03 -10.39
CA THR A 409 7.11 -1.04 -10.15
C THR A 409 5.84 -1.36 -10.94
N ARG A 410 4.69 -1.37 -10.26
CA ARG A 410 3.38 -1.64 -10.88
C ARG A 410 2.38 -0.54 -10.55
N VAL A 411 1.96 0.18 -11.58
CA VAL A 411 1.01 1.30 -11.47
C VAL A 411 0.05 1.27 -12.67
N ALA A 412 -1.23 1.54 -12.42
CA ALA A 412 -2.21 1.79 -13.47
C ALA A 412 -2.98 3.10 -13.23
N PHE A 413 -3.06 3.95 -14.25
CA PHE A 413 -3.96 5.11 -14.31
C PHE A 413 -5.15 4.77 -15.21
N ILE A 414 -6.35 4.63 -14.63
CA ILE A 414 -7.57 4.16 -15.27
C ILE A 414 -8.67 5.22 -15.20
N SER A 415 -9.19 5.67 -16.35
CA SER A 415 -10.33 6.58 -16.46
C SER A 415 -10.16 7.90 -15.69
N ASN A 416 -8.94 8.44 -15.63
CA ASN A 416 -8.66 9.69 -14.93
C ASN A 416 -8.81 10.92 -15.82
N GLN A 417 -8.99 12.08 -15.19
CA GLN A 417 -8.94 13.38 -15.86
C GLN A 417 -7.65 14.12 -15.46
N PHE A 418 -6.78 14.43 -16.44
CA PHE A 418 -5.54 15.16 -16.24
C PHE A 418 -5.72 16.64 -16.61
N ASN A 419 -5.99 17.46 -15.60
CA ASN A 419 -6.08 18.93 -15.67
C ASN A 419 -4.73 19.63 -15.40
N VAL A 420 -3.67 18.87 -15.14
CA VAL A 420 -2.28 19.32 -15.15
C VAL A 420 -1.59 18.81 -16.41
N MET A 421 -0.61 19.56 -16.94
CA MET A 421 0.21 19.08 -18.04
C MET A 421 1.15 17.98 -17.54
N ILE A 422 0.92 16.76 -17.99
CA ILE A 422 1.88 15.66 -17.84
C ILE A 422 2.90 15.78 -18.97
N GLN A 423 4.18 15.72 -18.64
CA GLN A 423 5.26 15.77 -19.63
C GLN A 423 5.09 14.64 -20.66
N PRO A 424 5.37 14.86 -21.97
CA PRO A 424 5.18 13.83 -22.99
C PRO A 424 5.80 12.46 -22.65
N PRO A 425 7.04 12.39 -22.09
CA PRO A 425 7.62 11.14 -21.58
C PRO A 425 6.73 10.37 -20.58
N GLY A 426 5.87 11.08 -19.83
CA GLY A 426 4.92 10.57 -18.85
C GLY A 426 5.55 10.08 -17.56
N TRP A 427 6.65 9.33 -17.68
CA TRP A 427 7.37 8.70 -16.57
C TRP A 427 8.80 9.21 -16.50
N LEU A 428 9.28 9.41 -15.27
CA LEU A 428 10.64 9.85 -14.99
C LEU A 428 11.50 8.65 -14.56
N SER A 429 12.73 8.55 -15.07
CA SER A 429 13.65 7.48 -14.66
C SER A 429 14.08 7.69 -13.20
N TRP A 430 14.10 6.60 -12.41
CA TRP A 430 14.71 6.61 -11.08
C TRP A 430 16.22 6.44 -11.18
N ASN A 431 16.67 5.29 -11.71
CA ASN A 431 18.07 4.94 -11.97
C ASN A 431 18.15 4.06 -13.24
N GLY A 432 18.21 4.68 -14.42
CA GLY A 432 18.27 3.97 -15.70
C GLY A 432 16.91 3.46 -16.21
N ILE A 433 16.95 2.64 -17.26
CA ILE A 433 15.74 2.07 -17.89
C ILE A 433 15.34 0.80 -17.12
N PRO A 434 14.16 0.77 -16.50
CA PRO A 434 13.73 -0.40 -15.76
C PRO A 434 13.17 -1.46 -16.72
N SER A 435 13.54 -2.74 -16.52
CA SER A 435 13.19 -3.83 -17.44
C SER A 435 11.93 -4.61 -17.08
N GLN A 436 11.41 -4.47 -15.86
CA GLN A 436 10.33 -5.33 -15.32
C GLN A 436 9.14 -4.55 -14.75
N VAL A 437 8.96 -3.31 -15.18
CA VAL A 437 7.85 -2.47 -14.71
C VAL A 437 6.55 -2.78 -15.43
N TYR A 438 5.43 -2.44 -14.81
CA TYR A 438 4.10 -2.43 -15.40
C TYR A 438 3.51 -1.04 -15.15
N LEU A 439 3.56 -0.18 -16.16
CA LEU A 439 3.15 1.22 -16.09
C LEU A 439 2.04 1.42 -17.13
N GLY A 440 0.80 1.28 -16.67
CA GLY A 440 -0.38 1.23 -17.52
C GLY A 440 -1.20 2.51 -17.52
N GLU A 441 -1.70 2.90 -18.68
CA GLU A 441 -2.70 3.95 -18.85
C GLU A 441 -3.93 3.38 -19.59
N PHE A 442 -5.14 3.68 -19.12
CA PHE A 442 -6.40 3.25 -19.74
C PHE A 442 -7.42 4.38 -19.69
N ASN A 443 -7.95 4.78 -20.85
CA ASN A 443 -9.09 5.70 -20.96
C ASN A 443 -8.93 7.03 -20.17
N ASN A 444 -7.70 7.53 -20.02
CA ASN A 444 -7.46 8.83 -19.39
C ASN A 444 -7.83 9.96 -20.36
N THR A 445 -8.28 11.10 -19.84
CA THR A 445 -8.70 12.26 -20.62
C THR A 445 -8.05 13.54 -20.09
N GLY A 446 -8.16 14.65 -20.83
CA GLY A 446 -7.56 15.94 -20.46
C GLY A 446 -6.20 16.20 -21.12
N LEU A 447 -5.62 17.36 -20.81
CA LEU A 447 -4.46 17.91 -21.53
C LEU A 447 -3.21 17.02 -21.42
N GLY A 448 -3.01 16.36 -20.27
CA GLY A 448 -1.87 15.47 -20.04
C GLY A 448 -2.06 14.02 -20.52
N ALA A 449 -3.24 13.66 -21.07
CA ALA A 449 -3.61 12.26 -21.28
C ALA A 449 -3.06 11.64 -22.57
N SER A 450 -2.57 12.45 -23.51
CA SER A 450 -1.95 11.92 -24.72
C SER A 450 -0.75 11.03 -24.36
N MET A 451 -0.77 9.80 -24.85
CA MET A 451 0.35 8.87 -24.74
C MET A 451 1.40 9.06 -25.85
N THR A 452 1.19 9.99 -26.79
CA THR A 452 2.19 10.32 -27.81
C THR A 452 3.44 10.88 -27.14
N GLY A 453 4.59 10.26 -27.40
CA GLY A 453 5.87 10.68 -26.82
C GLY A 453 6.17 10.10 -25.43
N ARG A 454 5.35 9.18 -24.92
CA ARG A 454 5.69 8.39 -23.71
C ARG A 454 7.02 7.67 -23.91
N VAL A 455 7.76 7.48 -22.83
CA VAL A 455 9.02 6.72 -22.86
C VAL A 455 8.80 5.31 -23.41
N ALA A 456 9.70 4.85 -24.27
CA ALA A 456 9.63 3.54 -24.93
C ALA A 456 10.14 2.39 -24.05
N TRP A 457 9.84 2.42 -22.74
CA TRP A 457 10.22 1.34 -21.84
C TRP A 457 9.30 0.14 -22.05
N PRO A 458 9.80 -1.12 -22.07
CA PRO A 458 8.97 -2.31 -22.34
C PRO A 458 7.74 -2.46 -21.43
N GLY A 459 7.80 -1.89 -20.22
CA GLY A 459 6.72 -1.94 -19.24
C GLY A 459 5.68 -0.82 -19.35
N VAL A 460 5.88 0.18 -20.21
CA VAL A 460 4.95 1.30 -20.41
C VAL A 460 3.99 0.96 -21.53
N LYS A 461 2.68 0.96 -21.24
CA LYS A 461 1.68 0.52 -22.21
C LYS A 461 0.32 1.17 -22.05
N SER A 462 -0.34 1.35 -23.19
CA SER A 462 -1.79 1.53 -23.24
C SER A 462 -2.43 0.18 -22.91
N LEU A 463 -3.24 0.13 -21.84
CA LEU A 463 -3.87 -1.10 -21.41
C LEU A 463 -5.07 -1.43 -22.31
N THR A 464 -5.31 -2.72 -22.51
CA THR A 464 -6.62 -3.21 -22.96
C THR A 464 -7.63 -3.16 -21.80
N GLN A 465 -8.93 -3.26 -22.10
CA GLN A 465 -9.98 -3.31 -21.08
C GLN A 465 -9.77 -4.49 -20.10
N ALA A 466 -9.36 -5.66 -20.60
CA ALA A 466 -9.09 -6.83 -19.76
C ALA A 466 -7.88 -6.60 -18.84
N GLU A 467 -6.82 -5.97 -19.33
CA GLU A 467 -5.66 -5.61 -18.50
C GLU A 467 -6.00 -4.55 -17.46
N ALA A 468 -6.80 -3.55 -17.82
CA ALA A 468 -7.29 -2.54 -16.90
C ALA A 468 -8.18 -3.15 -15.80
N TYR A 469 -9.06 -4.11 -16.15
CA TYR A 469 -9.90 -4.83 -15.18
C TYR A 469 -9.05 -5.58 -14.13
N ASN A 470 -7.93 -6.18 -14.54
CA ASN A 470 -7.01 -6.86 -13.62
C ASN A 470 -6.35 -5.94 -12.58
N MET A 471 -6.43 -4.63 -12.76
CA MET A 471 -5.91 -3.63 -11.84
C MET A 471 -7.01 -3.04 -10.93
N THR A 472 -8.26 -3.50 -11.03
CA THR A 472 -9.38 -3.02 -10.21
C THR A 472 -9.44 -3.67 -8.83
N ALA A 473 -10.32 -3.16 -7.95
CA ALA A 473 -10.50 -3.67 -6.59
C ALA A 473 -10.86 -5.17 -6.57
N ASP A 474 -11.73 -5.59 -7.49
CA ASP A 474 -12.19 -6.98 -7.60
C ASP A 474 -11.05 -7.97 -7.74
N VAL A 475 -10.01 -7.61 -8.52
CA VAL A 475 -8.87 -8.50 -8.78
C VAL A 475 -7.71 -8.24 -7.81
N MET A 476 -7.35 -6.97 -7.56
CA MET A 476 -6.19 -6.63 -6.75
C MET A 476 -6.39 -6.99 -5.27
N PHE A 477 -7.60 -6.81 -4.73
CA PHE A 477 -7.92 -7.20 -3.36
C PHE A 477 -8.39 -8.66 -3.29
N GLY A 478 -9.18 -9.10 -4.27
CA GLY A 478 -9.84 -10.41 -4.27
C GLY A 478 -11.03 -10.42 -3.32
N ASP A 479 -10.78 -10.56 -2.02
CA ASP A 479 -11.83 -10.45 -1.01
C ASP A 479 -12.16 -8.97 -0.72
N LEU A 480 -13.40 -8.58 -0.97
CA LEU A 480 -13.94 -7.23 -0.72
C LEU A 480 -14.82 -7.14 0.53
N SER A 481 -14.94 -8.23 1.31
CA SER A 481 -15.78 -8.27 2.51
C SER A 481 -15.38 -7.21 3.54
N TRP A 482 -14.08 -6.90 3.66
CA TRP A 482 -13.55 -5.87 4.54
C TRP A 482 -13.94 -4.45 4.10
N LEU A 483 -14.02 -4.17 2.79
CA LEU A 483 -14.56 -2.90 2.28
C LEU A 483 -16.07 -2.82 2.49
N HIS A 484 -16.78 -3.92 2.31
CA HIS A 484 -18.20 -3.95 2.63
C HIS A 484 -18.44 -3.70 4.12
N LYS A 485 -17.61 -4.27 5.00
CA LYS A 485 -17.66 -4.06 6.46
C LYS A 485 -17.35 -2.61 6.80
N SER A 486 -16.35 -1.99 6.17
CA SER A 486 -16.02 -0.58 6.40
C SER A 486 -17.13 0.36 5.93
N ARG A 487 -17.98 -0.07 4.99
CA ARG A 487 -19.07 0.74 4.39
C ARG A 487 -18.58 1.92 3.55
N VAL A 488 -17.28 2.02 3.29
CA VAL A 488 -16.75 2.98 2.33
C VAL A 488 -17.33 2.66 0.95
N PRO A 489 -17.88 3.62 0.19
CA PRO A 489 -18.35 3.40 -1.16
C PRO A 489 -17.22 2.94 -2.08
N TYR A 490 -17.45 1.96 -2.94
CA TYR A 490 -16.43 1.49 -3.87
C TYR A 490 -17.00 1.02 -5.20
N LEU A 491 -16.18 1.13 -6.25
CA LEU A 491 -16.36 0.39 -7.48
C LEU A 491 -15.52 -0.88 -7.42
N ARG A 492 -16.14 -2.00 -7.80
CA ARG A 492 -15.45 -3.29 -7.92
C ARG A 492 -14.50 -3.32 -9.11
N GLY A 493 -15.01 -2.94 -10.28
CA GLY A 493 -14.35 -3.09 -11.58
C GLY A 493 -14.24 -1.78 -12.37
N LEU A 494 -14.29 -1.89 -13.69
CA LEU A 494 -14.38 -0.77 -14.62
C LEU A 494 -15.84 -0.32 -14.78
N GLN A 495 -16.05 0.94 -15.16
CA GLN A 495 -17.37 1.48 -15.53
C GLN A 495 -17.58 1.45 -17.03
#